data_AF-A0A8F4FYB3-F1
#
_entry.id   AF-A0A8F4FYB3-F1
#
_cell.length_a   1.000
_cell.length_b   1.000
_cell.length_c   1.000
_cell.angle_alpha   90.00
_cell.angle_beta   90.00
_cell.angle_gamma   90.00
#
_symmetry.space_group_name_H-M   'P 1'
#
loop_
_entity.id
_entity.type
_entity.pdbx_description
1 polymer ?
#
loop_
_entity_poly.entity_id
_entity_poly.type
_entity_poly.pdbx_seq_one_letter_code
_entity_poly.pdbx_strand_id
1 'polypeptide(L)'
;MPSWTPNREDVRFDAGLAAKAATECDEVAARLGTQASAMAAPADAARADWTGRTRTDFDAGMDRLASERSTTGAALTALAERIRAAAAAARAEQDHRVAERARWQRELEAEQAANPPCQPHRPC
;
A
#
# COMPACT_ATOMS: atom_id res chain seq x y z
N MET A 1 22.56 -32.57 7.43
CA MET A 1 21.94 -31.47 6.69
C MET A 1 20.71 -31.03 7.46
N PRO A 2 20.45 -29.71 7.59
CA PRO A 2 19.29 -29.22 8.31
C PRO A 2 18.01 -29.83 7.75
N SER A 3 17.06 -30.18 8.62
CA SER A 3 15.84 -30.93 8.26
C SER A 3 14.80 -30.12 7.47
N TRP A 4 15.12 -28.89 7.09
CA TRP A 4 14.24 -27.95 6.41
C TRP A 4 15.03 -27.10 5.41
N THR A 5 14.35 -26.40 4.51
CA THR A 5 14.98 -25.50 3.52
C THR A 5 14.15 -24.20 3.43
N PRO A 6 14.79 -23.02 3.55
CA PRO A 6 14.10 -21.74 3.46
C PRO A 6 13.66 -21.44 2.03
N ASN A 7 12.66 -20.57 1.89
CA ASN A 7 12.33 -20.01 0.58
C ASN A 7 13.50 -19.18 0.03
N ARG A 8 13.92 -19.52 -1.19
CA ARG A 8 15.02 -18.85 -1.90
C ARG A 8 14.57 -17.76 -2.86
N GLU A 9 13.28 -17.68 -3.17
CA GLU A 9 12.73 -16.65 -4.03
C GLU A 9 12.56 -15.34 -3.25
N ASP A 10 13.08 -14.26 -3.82
CA ASP A 10 12.82 -12.92 -3.30
C ASP A 10 11.39 -12.46 -3.63
N VAL A 11 10.83 -11.65 -2.74
CA VAL A 11 9.54 -11.00 -2.95
C VAL A 11 9.69 -10.00 -4.10
N ARG A 12 8.95 -10.23 -5.18
CA ARG A 12 8.89 -9.29 -6.31
C ARG A 12 7.84 -8.22 -6.01
N PHE A 13 8.30 -7.06 -5.57
CA PHE A 13 7.45 -5.92 -5.28
C PHE A 13 8.15 -4.61 -5.64
N ASP A 14 7.48 -3.75 -6.40
CA ASP A 14 7.99 -2.42 -6.74
C ASP A 14 7.51 -1.39 -5.71
N ALA A 15 8.37 -1.14 -4.71
CA ALA A 15 8.07 -0.17 -3.66
C ALA A 15 7.99 1.27 -4.17
N GLY A 16 8.72 1.61 -5.24
CA GLY A 16 8.70 2.94 -5.83
C GLY A 16 7.37 3.20 -6.52
N LEU A 17 6.89 2.24 -7.32
CA LEU A 17 5.59 2.32 -7.97
C LEU A 17 4.44 2.35 -6.95
N ALA A 18 4.52 1.52 -5.90
CA ALA A 18 3.51 1.52 -4.84
C ALA A 18 3.44 2.86 -4.09
N ALA A 19 4.60 3.43 -3.73
CA ALA A 19 4.65 4.74 -3.09
C ALA A 19 4.07 5.83 -3.99
N LYS A 20 4.44 5.84 -5.27
CA LYS A 20 3.91 6.78 -6.26
C LYS A 20 2.38 6.65 -6.39
N ALA A 21 1.86 5.44 -6.53
CA ALA A 21 0.43 5.20 -6.67
C ALA A 21 -0.36 5.66 -5.42
N ALA A 22 0.16 5.41 -4.22
CA ALA A 22 -0.47 5.88 -2.98
C ALA A 22 -0.48 7.42 -2.90
N THR A 23 0.62 8.09 -3.29
CA THR A 23 0.69 9.55 -3.35
C THR A 23 -0.30 10.12 -4.35
N GLU A 24 -0.39 9.55 -5.56
CA GLU A 24 -1.35 10.01 -6.57
C GLU A 24 -2.80 9.89 -6.08
N CYS A 25 -3.14 8.81 -5.36
CA CYS A 25 -4.46 8.67 -4.75
C CYS A 25 -4.77 9.78 -3.75
N ASP A 26 -3.84 10.09 -2.85
CA ASP A 26 -4.00 11.15 -1.86
C ASP A 26 -4.09 12.54 -2.51
N GLU A 27 -3.27 12.81 -3.53
CA GLU A 27 -3.31 14.08 -4.25
C GLU A 27 -4.66 14.30 -4.95
N VAL A 28 -5.21 13.26 -5.59
CA VAL A 28 -6.52 13.36 -6.24
C VAL A 28 -7.62 13.53 -5.18
N ALA A 29 -7.57 12.79 -4.07
CA ALA A 29 -8.51 12.96 -2.96
C ALA A 29 -8.50 14.40 -2.41
N ALA A 30 -7.30 14.97 -2.21
CA ALA A 30 -7.13 16.35 -1.76
C ALA A 30 -7.69 17.36 -2.79
N ARG A 31 -7.41 17.17 -4.08
CA ARG A 31 -7.95 18.02 -5.15
C ARG A 31 -9.47 17.99 -5.21
N LEU A 32 -10.10 16.84 -5.02
CA LEU A 32 -11.56 16.73 -4.93
C LEU A 32 -12.13 17.55 -3.76
N GLY A 33 -11.46 17.51 -2.61
CA GLY A 33 -11.80 18.34 -1.45
C GLY A 33 -11.70 19.84 -1.75
N THR A 34 -10.58 20.28 -2.33
CA THR A 34 -10.38 21.68 -2.72
C THR A 34 -11.41 22.15 -3.72
N GLN A 35 -11.72 21.35 -4.75
CA GLN A 35 -12.74 21.68 -5.74
C GLN A 35 -14.14 21.76 -5.13
N ALA A 36 -14.48 20.86 -4.19
CA ALA A 36 -15.75 20.92 -3.48
C ALA A 36 -15.88 22.21 -2.66
N SER A 37 -14.85 22.59 -1.90
CA SER A 37 -14.83 23.84 -1.14
C SER A 37 -14.89 25.08 -2.04
N ALA A 38 -14.17 25.07 -3.17
CA ALA A 38 -14.18 26.18 -4.12
C ALA A 38 -15.55 26.39 -4.78
N MET A 39 -16.34 25.33 -4.93
CA MET A 39 -17.70 25.41 -5.47
C MET A 39 -18.76 25.80 -4.45
N ALA A 40 -18.49 25.70 -3.14
CA ALA A 40 -19.47 26.00 -2.11
C ALA A 40 -19.92 27.47 -2.14
N ALA A 41 -18.97 28.42 -2.16
CA ALA A 41 -19.31 29.84 -2.11
C ALA A 41 -20.12 30.34 -3.35
N PRO A 42 -19.75 29.98 -4.60
CA PRO A 42 -20.58 30.30 -5.76
C PRO A 42 -21.97 29.65 -5.73
N ALA A 43 -22.07 28.42 -5.22
CA ALA A 43 -23.36 27.74 -5.09
C ALA A 43 -24.26 28.40 -4.06
N ASP A 44 -23.70 28.84 -2.92
CA ASP A 44 -24.45 29.57 -1.90
C ASP A 44 -24.92 30.94 -2.38
N ALA A 45 -24.12 31.64 -3.20
CA ALA A 45 -24.54 32.86 -3.88
C ALA A 45 -25.71 32.59 -4.84
N ALA A 46 -25.60 31.56 -5.69
CA ALA A 46 -26.68 31.19 -6.62
C ALA A 46 -27.98 30.80 -5.88
N ARG A 47 -27.88 30.11 -4.74
CA ARG A 47 -29.01 29.74 -3.87
C ARG A 47 -29.75 30.94 -3.28
N ALA A 48 -29.06 32.05 -3.05
CA ALA A 48 -29.69 33.26 -2.53
C ALA A 48 -30.58 33.93 -3.59
N ASP A 49 -30.16 33.90 -4.86
CA ASP A 49 -30.81 34.61 -5.95
C ASP A 49 -31.86 33.77 -6.69
N TRP A 50 -31.71 32.44 -6.72
CA TRP A 50 -32.59 31.55 -7.48
C TRP A 50 -33.82 31.12 -6.67
N THR A 51 -34.98 31.15 -7.33
CA THR A 51 -36.28 30.73 -6.76
C THR A 51 -37.02 29.80 -7.71
N GLY A 52 -38.04 29.09 -7.19
CA GLY A 52 -38.86 28.17 -7.98
C GLY A 52 -38.24 26.80 -8.21
N ARG A 53 -38.85 26.00 -9.10
CA ARG A 53 -38.54 24.58 -9.30
C ARG A 53 -37.08 24.31 -9.70
N THR A 54 -36.51 25.18 -10.53
CA THR A 54 -35.12 25.09 -11.01
C THR A 54 -34.11 25.19 -9.87
N ARG A 55 -34.45 25.88 -8.77
CA ARG A 55 -33.62 25.92 -7.56
C ARG A 55 -33.54 24.55 -6.88
N THR A 56 -34.67 23.86 -6.72
CA THR A 56 -34.72 22.55 -6.08
C THR A 56 -33.87 21.53 -6.83
N ASP A 57 -33.93 21.53 -8.17
CA ASP A 57 -33.12 20.63 -9.00
C ASP A 57 -31.63 20.97 -8.90
N PHE A 58 -31.28 22.27 -8.86
CA PHE A 58 -29.90 22.72 -8.66
C PHE A 58 -29.36 22.29 -7.29
N ASP A 59 -30.12 22.51 -6.22
CA ASP A 59 -29.72 22.14 -4.85
C ASP A 59 -29.48 20.63 -4.73
N ALA A 60 -30.42 19.82 -5.23
CA ALA A 60 -30.28 18.38 -5.26
C ALA A 60 -29.07 17.91 -6.09
N GLY A 61 -28.79 18.59 -7.20
CA GLY A 61 -27.61 18.32 -8.05
C GLY A 61 -26.30 18.65 -7.33
N MET A 62 -26.23 19.78 -6.64
CA MET A 62 -25.07 20.20 -5.87
C MET A 62 -24.79 19.26 -4.70
N ASP A 63 -25.83 18.86 -3.97
CA ASP A 63 -25.72 17.94 -2.83
C ASP A 63 -25.26 16.55 -3.29
N ARG A 64 -25.79 16.05 -4.41
CA ARG A 64 -25.34 14.81 -5.03
C ARG A 64 -23.86 14.88 -5.42
N LEU A 65 -23.46 15.94 -6.12
CA LEU A 65 -22.08 16.13 -6.56
C LEU A 65 -21.11 16.23 -5.37
N ALA A 66 -21.51 16.91 -4.30
CA ALA A 66 -20.73 16.98 -3.07
C ALA A 66 -20.57 15.59 -2.41
N SER A 67 -21.66 14.81 -2.34
CA SER A 67 -21.64 13.45 -1.81
C SER A 67 -20.77 12.50 -2.65
N GLU A 68 -20.87 12.56 -3.97
CA GLU A 68 -20.07 11.75 -4.89
C GLU A 68 -18.58 12.06 -4.76
N ARG A 69 -18.21 13.34 -4.67
CA ARG A 69 -16.81 13.76 -4.46
C ARG A 69 -16.28 13.31 -3.12
N SER A 70 -17.06 13.46 -2.05
CA SER A 70 -16.68 13.00 -0.71
C SER A 70 -16.46 11.49 -0.68
N THR A 71 -17.39 10.72 -1.28
CA THR A 71 -17.30 9.26 -1.38
C THR A 71 -16.09 8.83 -2.20
N THR A 72 -15.85 9.49 -3.34
CA THR A 72 -14.68 9.21 -4.20
C THR A 72 -13.37 9.54 -3.50
N GLY A 73 -13.30 10.68 -2.80
CA GLY A 73 -12.13 11.06 -2.02
C GLY A 73 -11.81 10.04 -0.92
N ALA A 74 -12.83 9.61 -0.17
CA ALA A 74 -12.66 8.58 0.86
C ALA A 74 -12.20 7.23 0.26
N ALA A 75 -12.75 6.84 -0.89
CA ALA A 75 -12.34 5.62 -1.58
C ALA A 75 -10.87 5.67 -2.05
N LEU A 76 -10.40 6.82 -2.52
CA LEU A 76 -9.00 7.04 -2.91
C LEU A 76 -8.07 6.99 -1.70
N THR A 77 -8.41 7.62 -0.59
CA THR A 77 -7.62 7.55 0.65
C THR A 77 -7.53 6.10 1.16
N ALA A 78 -8.65 5.38 1.19
CA ALA A 78 -8.67 3.97 1.58
C ALA A 78 -7.83 3.09 0.63
N LEU A 79 -7.84 3.38 -0.68
CA LEU A 79 -6.98 2.70 -1.65
C LEU A 79 -5.49 2.97 -1.38
N ALA A 80 -5.11 4.22 -1.09
CA ALA A 80 -3.75 4.59 -0.73
C ALA A 80 -3.26 3.83 0.52
N GLU A 81 -4.10 3.73 1.55
CA GLU A 81 -3.82 2.95 2.76
C GLU A 81 -3.60 1.47 2.47
N ARG A 82 -4.44 0.87 1.61
CA ARG A 82 -4.29 -0.53 1.19
C ARG A 82 -2.98 -0.76 0.43
N ILE A 83 -2.58 0.17 -0.43
CA ILE A 83 -1.31 0.10 -1.16
C ILE A 83 -0.13 0.16 -0.17
N ARG A 84 -0.16 1.07 0.80
CA ARG A 84 0.88 1.17 1.85
C ARG A 84 0.95 -0.09 2.70
N ALA A 85 -0.19 -0.63 3.10
CA ALA A 85 -0.25 -1.87 3.87
C ALA A 85 0.34 -3.05 3.08
N ALA A 86 0.01 -3.17 1.79
CA ALA A 86 0.59 -4.20 0.93
C ALA A 86 2.11 -4.03 0.77
N ALA A 87 2.59 -2.79 0.63
CA ALA A 87 4.02 -2.50 0.57
C ALA A 87 4.76 -2.88 1.87
N ALA A 88 4.17 -2.56 3.03
CA ALA A 88 4.73 -2.93 4.32
C ALA A 88 4.77 -4.46 4.51
N ALA A 89 3.70 -5.17 4.11
CA ALA A 89 3.65 -6.62 4.17
C ALA A 89 4.68 -7.27 3.25
N ALA A 90 4.84 -6.78 2.01
CA ALA A 90 5.85 -7.28 1.07
C ALA A 90 7.28 -7.10 1.62
N ARG A 91 7.56 -5.95 2.25
CA ARG A 91 8.85 -5.70 2.90
C ARG A 91 9.08 -6.64 4.08
N ALA A 92 8.10 -6.79 4.96
CA ALA A 92 8.18 -7.69 6.11
C ALA A 92 8.42 -9.15 5.70
N GLU A 93 7.76 -9.60 4.63
CA GLU A 93 7.96 -10.94 4.07
C GLU A 93 9.38 -11.09 3.50
N GLN A 94 9.92 -10.08 2.80
CA GLN A 94 11.30 -10.13 2.31
C GLN A 94 12.30 -10.21 3.47
N ASP A 95 12.12 -9.38 4.51
CA ASP A 95 12.97 -9.39 5.70
C ASP A 95 12.91 -10.74 6.42
N HIS A 96 11.71 -11.35 6.50
CA HIS A 96 11.51 -12.68 7.05
C HIS A 96 12.28 -13.74 6.26
N ARG A 97 12.15 -13.78 4.93
CA ARG A 97 12.87 -14.73 4.07
C ARG A 97 14.38 -14.60 4.20
N VAL A 98 14.89 -13.37 4.28
CA VAL A 98 16.33 -13.11 4.51
C VAL A 98 16.77 -13.68 5.86
N ALA A 99 15.99 -13.47 6.92
CA ALA A 99 16.28 -14.00 8.25
C ALA A 99 16.26 -15.53 8.28
N GLU A 100 15.30 -16.16 7.61
CA GLU A 100 15.23 -17.63 7.50
C GLU A 100 16.44 -18.20 6.74
N ARG A 101 16.85 -17.58 5.63
CA ARG A 101 18.05 -18.00 4.90
C ARG A 101 19.31 -17.90 5.75
N ALA A 102 19.47 -16.79 6.49
CA ALA A 102 20.59 -16.61 7.39
C ALA A 102 20.58 -17.64 8.54
N ARG A 103 19.40 -17.96 9.09
CA ARG A 103 19.25 -19.00 10.10
C ARG A 103 19.65 -20.38 9.56
N TRP A 104 19.12 -20.75 8.41
CA TRP A 104 19.43 -22.02 7.78
C TRP A 104 20.93 -22.18 7.50
N GLN A 105 21.59 -21.11 7.04
CA GLN A 105 23.03 -21.10 6.79
C GLN A 105 23.83 -21.37 8.08
N ARG A 106 23.46 -20.74 9.19
CA ARG A 106 24.09 -20.99 10.50
C ARG A 106 23.90 -22.43 10.98
N GLU A 107 22.70 -22.99 10.80
CA GLU A 107 22.43 -24.39 11.16
C GLU A 107 23.25 -25.36 10.31
N LEU A 108 23.37 -25.09 9.01
CA LEU A 108 24.20 -25.88 8.11
C LEU A 108 25.68 -25.84 8.50
N GLU A 109 26.22 -24.65 8.79
CA GLU A 109 27.61 -24.47 9.24
C GLU A 109 27.87 -25.19 10.58
N ALA A 110 26.94 -25.10 11.53
CA ALA A 110 27.05 -25.78 12.81
C ALA A 110 27.08 -27.32 12.66
N GLU A 111 26.22 -27.87 11.80
CA GLU A 111 26.24 -29.32 11.51
C GLU A 111 27.53 -29.77 10.82
N GLN A 112 28.05 -28.97 9.88
CA GLN A 112 29.31 -29.26 9.20
C GLN A 112 30.51 -29.20 10.16
N ALA A 113 30.49 -28.26 11.11
CA ALA A 113 31.51 -28.16 12.15
C ALA A 113 31.44 -29.34 13.15
N ALA A 114 30.22 -29.80 13.48
CA ALA A 114 30.00 -30.93 14.39
C ALA A 114 30.33 -32.28 13.75
N ASN A 115 30.19 -32.40 12.43
CA ASN A 115 30.49 -33.62 11.67
C ASN A 115 31.51 -33.31 10.56
N PRO A 116 32.79 -33.06 10.92
CA PRO A 116 33.81 -32.76 9.94
C PRO A 116 33.92 -33.93 8.96
N PRO A 117 34.05 -33.68 7.64
CA PRO A 117 34.18 -34.75 6.67
C PRO A 117 35.39 -35.62 7.06
N CYS A 118 35.18 -36.93 7.20
CA CYS A 118 36.27 -37.89 7.39
C CYS A 118 37.31 -37.64 6.29
N GLN A 119 38.49 -37.13 6.68
CA GLN A 119 39.54 -36.85 5.70
C GLN A 119 39.96 -38.18 5.06
N PRO A 120 39.79 -38.34 3.74
CA PRO A 120 40.40 -39.47 3.06
C PRO A 120 41.92 -39.24 3.13
N HIS A 121 42.66 -40.22 3.65
CA HIS A 121 44.12 -40.24 3.77
C HIS A 121 44.74 -39.61 5.04
N ARG A 122 44.74 -40.39 6.13
CA ARG A 122 45.91 -40.46 7.02
C ARG A 122 46.54 -41.86 6.88
N PRO A 123 47.65 -42.03 6.15
CA PRO A 123 48.44 -43.25 6.24
C PRO A 123 49.18 -43.29 7.59
N CYS A 124 49.28 -44.49 8.17
CA CYS A 124 50.00 -44.79 9.41
C CYS A 124 51.52 -44.60 9.25
#